data_AF-A0A6G0W746-F1
#
_entry.id   AF-A0A6G0W746-F1
#
_cell.length_a   1.000
_cell.length_b   1.000
_cell.length_c   1.000
_cell.angle_alpha   90.00
_cell.angle_beta   90.00
_cell.angle_gamma   90.00
#
_symmetry.space_group_name_H-M   'P 1'
#
loop_
_entity.id
_entity.type
_entity.pdbx_description
1 polymer ?
#
loop_
_entity_poly.entity_id
_entity_poly.type
_entity_poly.pdbx_seq_one_letter_code
_entity_poly.pdbx_strand_id
1 'polypeptide(L)'
;MATPEEQKFQAYNEALYHASTCRLPECTAFQGRCQKVRSSINHFLNCYSQRRRTSRIDEIEECKHCAKIFGLLCYHAKNCTTAENCVVHMCDYLRRKIGNAQQNSQSRMSFPQETQWPVERRMAEAEANRAMAIEMIRHIVRVKHANGEEIQGLYTKYLY
;
A
#
# COMPACT_ATOMS: atom_id res chain seq x y z
N MET A 1 13.88 22.62 -1.97
CA MET A 1 14.88 22.28 -0.94
C MET A 1 14.44 20.99 -0.29
N ALA A 2 15.32 20.01 -0.12
CA ALA A 2 14.98 18.73 0.52
C ALA A 2 14.63 18.95 1.99
N THR A 3 13.57 18.31 2.46
CA THR A 3 13.13 18.38 3.86
C THR A 3 14.19 17.77 4.79
N PRO A 4 14.22 18.15 6.08
CA PRO A 4 15.15 17.56 7.05
C PRO A 4 15.07 16.03 7.13
N GLU A 5 13.89 15.46 6.87
CA GLU A 5 13.69 14.00 6.84
C GLU A 5 14.31 13.36 5.59
N GLU A 6 14.17 14.00 4.42
CA GLU A 6 14.79 13.52 3.17
C GLU A 6 16.32 13.53 3.26
N GLN A 7 16.91 14.57 3.85
CA GLN A 7 18.37 14.64 4.07
C GLN A 7 18.86 13.51 4.97
N LYS A 8 18.09 13.18 6.01
CA LYS A 8 18.39 12.04 6.88
C LYS A 8 18.33 10.73 6.11
N PHE A 9 17.28 10.50 5.31
CA PHE A 9 17.15 9.30 4.49
C PHE A 9 18.29 9.17 3.47
N GLN A 10 18.69 10.27 2.83
CA GLN A 10 19.81 10.29 1.90
C GLN A 10 21.13 9.89 2.57
N ALA A 11 21.41 10.44 3.76
CA ALA A 11 22.60 10.09 4.53
C ALA A 11 22.62 8.61 4.97
N TYR A 12 21.46 8.02 5.25
CA TYR A 12 21.34 6.59 5.52
C TYR A 12 21.42 5.73 4.25
N ASN A 13 20.98 6.26 3.10
CA ASN A 13 21.06 5.59 1.82
C ASN A 13 22.52 5.40 1.36
N GLU A 14 23.35 6.43 1.53
CA GLU A 14 24.79 6.34 1.27
C GLU A 14 25.47 5.32 2.21
N ALA A 15 25.12 5.37 3.50
CA ALA A 15 25.62 4.40 4.48
C ALA A 15 25.17 2.98 4.18
N LEU A 16 23.97 2.78 3.62
CA LEU A 16 23.45 1.48 3.18
C LEU A 16 24.23 0.90 2.01
N TYR A 17 24.55 1.72 1.02
CA TYR A 17 25.39 1.29 -0.10
C TYR A 17 26.76 0.81 0.39
N HIS A 18 27.40 1.59 1.26
CA HIS A 18 28.66 1.20 1.88
C HIS A 18 28.54 -0.06 2.76
N ALA A 19 27.53 -0.12 3.64
CA ALA A 19 27.30 -1.24 4.53
C ALA A 19 27.09 -2.57 3.80
N SER A 20 26.58 -2.54 2.57
CA SER A 20 26.32 -3.72 1.74
C SER A 20 27.61 -4.39 1.23
N THR A 21 28.73 -3.66 1.20
CA THR A 21 30.04 -4.19 0.76
C THR A 21 31.10 -4.16 1.87
N CYS A 22 30.85 -3.43 2.96
CA CYS A 22 31.78 -3.27 4.05
C CYS A 22 31.94 -4.53 4.90
N ARG A 23 33.18 -5.02 5.00
CA ARG A 23 33.56 -6.19 5.81
C ARG A 23 34.28 -5.83 7.11
N LEU A 24 34.58 -4.55 7.34
CA LEU A 24 35.33 -4.11 8.53
C LEU A 24 34.48 -4.27 9.80
N PRO A 25 34.91 -5.05 10.80
CA PRO A 25 34.14 -5.30 12.03
C PRO A 25 33.81 -4.04 12.81
N GLU A 26 34.74 -3.07 12.89
CA GLU A 26 34.62 -1.82 13.63
C GLU A 26 34.64 -0.60 12.68
N CYS A 27 33.81 -0.62 11.64
CA CYS A 27 33.70 0.49 10.70
C CYS A 27 33.07 1.76 11.32
N THR A 28 33.81 2.86 11.32
CA THR A 28 33.34 4.19 11.79
C THR A 28 32.81 5.09 10.66
N ALA A 29 32.81 4.60 9.41
CA ALA A 29 32.34 5.36 8.25
C ALA A 29 30.89 5.87 8.44
N PHE A 30 30.60 7.01 7.81
CA PHE A 30 29.30 7.69 7.92
C PHE A 30 28.90 7.97 9.36
N GLN A 31 29.85 8.37 10.23
CA GLN A 31 29.61 8.65 11.65
C GLN A 31 29.04 7.43 12.40
N GLY A 32 29.55 6.24 12.11
CA GLY A 32 29.09 4.97 12.72
C GLY A 32 27.76 4.45 12.19
N ARG A 33 27.17 5.07 11.16
CA ARG A 33 25.91 4.57 10.56
C ARG A 33 26.10 3.23 9.86
N CYS A 34 27.30 2.94 9.32
CA CYS A 34 27.60 1.65 8.71
C CYS A 34 27.22 0.48 9.62
N GLN A 35 27.65 0.50 10.89
CA GLN A 35 27.33 -0.54 11.87
C GLN A 35 25.83 -0.69 12.12
N LYS A 36 25.14 0.44 12.32
CA LYS A 36 23.69 0.45 12.56
C LYS A 36 22.93 -0.17 11.38
N VAL A 37 23.34 0.17 10.16
CA VAL A 37 22.72 -0.36 8.95
C VAL A 37 23.04 -1.84 8.77
N ARG A 38 24.30 -2.28 8.97
CA ARG A 38 24.68 -3.70 8.93
C ARG A 38 23.89 -4.54 9.94
N SER A 39 23.77 -4.06 11.18
CA SER A 39 22.96 -4.71 12.21
C SER A 39 21.49 -4.82 11.78
N SER A 40 20.95 -3.75 11.18
CA SER A 40 19.57 -3.75 10.66
C SER A 40 19.38 -4.72 9.48
N ILE A 41 20.36 -4.83 8.58
CA ILE A 41 20.37 -5.81 7.48
C ILE A 41 20.43 -7.23 8.05
N ASN A 42 21.34 -7.50 8.98
CA ASN A 42 21.46 -8.82 9.61
C ASN A 42 20.16 -9.22 10.32
N HIS A 43 19.55 -8.29 11.07
CA HIS A 43 18.24 -8.52 11.65
C HIS A 43 17.19 -8.81 10.56
N PHE A 44 17.13 -8.02 9.49
CA PHE A 44 16.18 -8.24 8.40
C PHE A 44 16.36 -9.63 7.79
N LEU A 45 17.59 -10.02 7.47
CA LEU A 45 17.89 -11.33 6.88
C LEU A 45 17.48 -12.47 7.82
N ASN A 46 17.69 -12.36 9.13
CA ASN A 46 17.34 -13.43 10.06
C ASN A 46 15.86 -13.44 10.46
N CYS A 47 15.27 -12.26 10.65
CA CYS A 47 13.90 -12.10 11.12
C CYS A 47 12.88 -12.26 9.99
N TYR A 48 13.12 -11.64 8.84
CA TYR A 48 12.21 -11.74 7.71
C TYR A 48 12.29 -13.12 7.05
N SER A 49 13.49 -13.70 6.86
CA SER A 49 13.61 -15.04 6.25
C SER A 49 12.87 -16.13 7.03
N GLN A 50 12.90 -16.09 8.36
CA GLN A 50 12.23 -17.06 9.22
C GLN A 50 10.71 -16.85 9.29
N ARG A 51 10.26 -15.59 9.23
CA ARG A 51 8.83 -15.25 9.30
C ARG A 51 8.11 -15.35 7.97
N ARG A 52 8.84 -15.32 6.85
CA ARG A 52 8.28 -15.30 5.51
C ARG A 52 7.48 -16.57 5.24
N ARG A 53 6.16 -16.47 5.33
CA ARG A 53 5.23 -17.52 4.90
C ARG A 53 4.71 -17.22 3.49
N THR A 54 4.64 -15.95 3.13
CA THR A 54 4.28 -15.49 1.78
C THR A 54 5.16 -14.32 1.32
N SER A 55 4.99 -13.83 0.09
CA SER A 55 5.73 -12.65 -0.41
C SER A 55 5.04 -11.31 -0.10
N ARG A 56 4.10 -11.27 0.86
CA ARG A 56 3.32 -10.07 1.19
C ARG A 56 4.13 -9.05 1.97
N ILE A 57 3.83 -7.77 1.73
CA ILE A 57 4.46 -6.63 2.41
C ILE A 57 4.02 -6.57 3.88
N ASP A 58 2.80 -7.01 4.18
CA ASP A 58 2.20 -6.96 5.53
C ASP A 58 3.04 -7.72 6.57
N GLU A 59 3.66 -8.85 6.20
CA GLU A 59 4.54 -9.64 7.08
C GLU A 59 5.83 -8.88 7.48
N ILE A 60 6.27 -7.94 6.65
CA ILE A 60 7.45 -7.10 6.93
C ILE A 60 7.10 -6.06 8.00
N GLU A 61 5.89 -5.49 7.94
CA GLU A 61 5.43 -4.42 8.82
C GLU A 61 5.16 -4.89 10.26
N GLU A 62 4.88 -6.18 10.46
CA GLU A 62 4.73 -6.79 11.79
C GLU A 62 5.97 -6.61 12.68
N CYS A 63 7.17 -6.50 12.09
CA CYS A 63 8.39 -6.21 12.84
C CYS A 63 8.85 -4.77 12.60
N LYS A 64 8.81 -3.96 13.66
CA LYS A 64 9.23 -2.54 13.63
C LYS A 64 10.65 -2.33 13.12
N HIS A 65 11.57 -3.28 13.36
CA HIS A 65 12.95 -3.20 12.84
C HIS A 65 13.01 -3.51 11.35
N CYS A 66 12.27 -4.53 10.89
CA CYS A 66 12.16 -4.88 9.48
C CYS A 66 11.48 -3.77 8.68
N ALA A 67 10.41 -3.17 9.19
CA ALA A 67 9.72 -2.06 8.57
C ALA A 67 10.65 -0.85 8.31
N LYS A 68 11.49 -0.48 9.30
CA LYS A 68 12.42 0.64 9.18
C LYS A 68 13.47 0.43 8.08
N ILE A 69 14.15 -0.72 8.08
CA ILE A 69 15.17 -1.01 7.07
C ILE A 69 14.54 -1.24 5.70
N PHE A 70 13.34 -1.82 5.64
CA PHE A 70 12.60 -1.98 4.39
C PHE A 70 12.22 -0.64 3.77
N GLY A 71 11.81 0.36 4.57
CA GLY A 71 11.59 1.72 4.09
C GLY A 71 12.85 2.32 3.45
N LEU A 72 14.03 2.09 4.06
CA LEU A 72 15.31 2.53 3.49
C LEU A 72 15.67 1.78 2.19
N LEU A 73 15.41 0.48 2.11
CA LEU A 73 15.61 -0.31 0.89
C LEU A 73 14.70 0.16 -0.26
N CYS A 74 13.43 0.47 0.04
CA CYS A 74 12.49 1.05 -0.92
C CYS A 74 12.94 2.44 -1.40
N TYR A 75 13.43 3.29 -0.48
CA TYR A 75 14.02 4.58 -0.85
C TYR A 75 15.25 4.42 -1.73
N HIS A 76 16.15 3.50 -1.40
CA HIS A 76 17.31 3.17 -2.22
C HIS A 76 16.88 2.75 -3.63
N ALA A 77 15.97 1.78 -3.74
CA ALA A 77 15.50 1.25 -5.02
C ALA A 77 14.87 2.32 -5.93
N LYS A 78 14.13 3.30 -5.36
CA LYS A 78 13.56 4.43 -6.12
C LYS A 78 14.61 5.36 -6.71
N ASN A 79 15.74 5.54 -6.01
CA ASN A 79 16.80 6.47 -6.38
C ASN A 79 18.03 5.78 -7.02
N CYS A 80 18.03 4.45 -7.08
CA CYS A 80 19.13 3.66 -7.61
C CYS A 80 19.14 3.75 -9.14
N THR A 81 20.20 4.34 -9.69
CA THR A 81 20.44 4.51 -11.12
C THR A 81 21.32 3.42 -11.72
N THR A 82 21.76 2.44 -10.92
CA THR A 82 22.62 1.35 -11.40
C THR A 82 21.93 0.56 -12.50
N ALA A 83 22.51 0.52 -13.71
CA ALA A 83 21.90 -0.21 -14.83
C ALA A 83 21.92 -1.73 -14.62
N GLU A 84 22.93 -2.22 -13.91
CA GLU A 84 23.16 -3.64 -13.62
C GLU A 84 22.66 -4.05 -12.22
N ASN A 85 23.12 -5.20 -11.74
CA ASN A 85 22.83 -5.73 -10.40
C ASN A 85 23.37 -4.80 -9.32
N CYS A 86 22.48 -4.36 -8.43
CA CYS A 86 22.87 -3.53 -7.31
C CYS A 86 23.39 -4.39 -6.15
N VAL A 87 24.46 -3.94 -5.50
CA VAL A 87 25.04 -4.60 -4.32
C VAL A 87 24.11 -4.57 -3.09
N VAL A 88 23.13 -3.66 -3.07
CA VAL A 88 22.20 -3.51 -1.97
C VAL A 88 21.15 -4.62 -2.01
N HIS A 89 21.01 -5.34 -0.91
CA HIS A 89 20.05 -6.44 -0.77
C HIS A 89 18.63 -6.02 -1.19
N MET A 90 17.95 -6.85 -1.98
CA MET A 90 16.59 -6.63 -2.49
C MET A 90 16.40 -5.44 -3.44
N CYS A 91 17.43 -4.65 -3.75
CA CYS A 91 17.29 -3.49 -4.62
C CYS A 91 16.74 -3.87 -6.00
N ASP A 92 17.33 -4.85 -6.69
CA ASP A 92 16.90 -5.25 -8.03
C ASP A 92 15.47 -5.84 -8.05
N TYR A 93 15.10 -6.54 -6.98
CA TYR A 93 13.72 -7.01 -6.81
C TYR A 93 12.75 -5.83 -6.63
N LEU A 94 13.09 -4.88 -5.77
CA LEU A 94 12.24 -3.71 -5.49
C LEU A 94 12.13 -2.79 -6.72
N ARG A 95 13.23 -2.56 -7.45
CA ARG A 95 13.22 -1.78 -8.70
C ARG A 95 12.26 -2.37 -9.73
N ARG A 96 12.31 -3.70 -9.95
CA ARG A 96 11.35 -4.40 -10.82
C ARG A 96 9.92 -4.27 -10.30
N LYS A 97 9.70 -4.45 -9.00
CA LYS A 97 8.36 -4.34 -8.41
C LYS A 97 7.77 -2.93 -8.53
N ILE A 98 8.59 -1.90 -8.31
CA ILE A 98 8.21 -0.47 -8.45
C ILE A 98 7.96 -0.13 -9.92
N GLY A 99 8.85 -0.54 -10.83
CA GLY A 99 8.68 -0.34 -12.27
C GLY A 99 7.41 -1.02 -12.81
N ASN A 100 7.13 -2.25 -12.39
CA ASN A 100 5.90 -2.96 -12.75
C ASN A 100 4.66 -2.28 -12.17
N ALA A 101 4.74 -1.72 -10.96
CA ALA A 101 3.64 -0.95 -10.38
C ALA A 101 3.38 0.35 -11.17
N GLN A 102 4.44 1.05 -11.62
CA GLN A 102 4.33 2.23 -12.46
C GLN A 102 3.73 1.90 -13.83
N GLN A 103 4.19 0.84 -14.49
CA GLN A 103 3.63 0.37 -15.76
C GLN A 103 2.16 -0.08 -15.62
N ASN A 104 1.82 -0.81 -14.55
CA ASN A 104 0.44 -1.23 -14.30
C ASN A 104 -0.45 -0.04 -13.91
N SER A 105 0.07 0.99 -13.24
CA SER A 105 -0.67 2.24 -13.00
C SER A 105 -0.89 3.05 -14.28
N GLN A 106 0.08 3.09 -15.20
CA GLN A 106 -0.09 3.67 -16.53
C GLN A 106 -1.11 2.87 -17.36
N SER A 107 -1.08 1.53 -17.27
CA SER A 107 -2.05 0.66 -17.96
C SER A 107 -3.44 0.67 -17.31
N ARG A 108 -3.56 1.08 -16.05
CA ARG A 108 -4.85 1.33 -15.37
C ARG A 108 -5.38 2.76 -15.52
N MET A 109 -4.65 3.63 -16.21
CA MET A 109 -5.06 5.03 -16.52
C MET A 109 -5.52 5.20 -17.98
N SER A 110 -6.03 4.14 -18.60
CA SER A 110 -6.84 4.22 -19.81
C SER A 110 -8.20 3.55 -19.55
N PHE A 111 -8.97 4.15 -18.64
CA PHE A 111 -10.41 4.10 -18.84
C PHE A 111 -10.70 4.99 -20.05
N PRO A 112 -11.47 4.53 -21.05
CA PRO A 112 -12.03 5.44 -22.03
C PRO A 112 -12.69 6.57 -21.27
N GLN A 113 -12.45 7.80 -21.68
CA GLN A 113 -13.15 8.97 -21.18
C GLN A 113 -14.60 8.92 -21.68
N GLU A 114 -15.35 7.87 -21.31
CA GLU A 114 -16.79 7.82 -21.44
C GLU A 114 -17.36 8.81 -20.43
N THR A 115 -17.53 10.04 -20.92
CA THR A 115 -18.49 11.03 -20.45
C THR A 115 -18.84 10.87 -18.98
N GLN A 116 -18.00 11.37 -18.08
CA GLN A 116 -18.37 11.47 -16.67
C GLN A 116 -19.64 12.33 -16.61
N TRP A 117 -20.76 11.71 -16.30
CA TRP A 117 -22.06 12.36 -16.29
C TRP A 117 -22.00 13.54 -15.32
N PRO A 118 -22.52 14.74 -15.70
CA PRO A 118 -22.56 15.90 -14.81
C PRO A 118 -23.10 15.51 -13.44
N VAL A 119 -22.59 16.16 -12.40
CA VAL A 119 -22.91 15.82 -10.99
C VAL A 119 -24.42 15.79 -10.78
N GLU A 120 -25.14 16.72 -11.39
CA GLU A 120 -26.59 16.86 -11.37
C GLU A 120 -27.29 15.59 -11.89
N ARG A 121 -26.77 15.02 -12.99
CA ARG A 121 -27.33 13.81 -13.60
C ARG A 121 -27.06 12.58 -12.75
N ARG A 122 -25.87 12.51 -12.13
CA ARG A 122 -25.55 11.44 -11.16
C ARG A 122 -26.42 11.52 -9.91
N MET A 123 -26.70 12.72 -9.42
CA MET A 123 -27.60 12.93 -8.28
C MET A 123 -29.05 12.57 -8.64
N ALA A 124 -29.53 12.94 -9.83
CA ALA A 124 -30.86 12.58 -10.30
C ALA A 124 -31.04 11.05 -10.41
N GLU A 125 -30.05 10.35 -10.96
CA GLU A 125 -30.05 8.88 -11.05
C GLU A 125 -30.01 8.23 -9.67
N ALA A 126 -29.18 8.75 -8.75
CA ALA A 126 -29.11 8.25 -7.39
C ALA A 126 -30.45 8.41 -6.64
N GLU A 127 -31.14 9.54 -6.83
CA GLU A 127 -32.47 9.75 -6.23
C GLU A 127 -33.54 8.86 -6.88
N ALA A 128 -33.49 8.66 -8.21
CA ALA A 128 -34.38 7.73 -8.90
C ALA A 128 -34.21 6.29 -8.40
N ASN A 129 -32.96 5.84 -8.25
CA ASN A 129 -32.62 4.53 -7.69
C ASN A 129 -33.08 4.39 -6.24
N ARG A 130 -32.91 5.45 -5.43
CA ARG A 130 -33.40 5.48 -4.04
C ARG A 130 -34.92 5.36 -3.98
N ALA A 131 -35.65 6.09 -4.83
CA ALA A 131 -37.10 6.02 -4.90
C ALA A 131 -37.58 4.62 -5.33
N MET A 132 -36.94 4.04 -6.34
CA MET A 132 -37.25 2.68 -6.81
C MET A 132 -37.03 1.63 -5.70
N ALA A 133 -35.91 1.72 -4.98
CA ALA A 133 -35.63 0.80 -3.88
C ALA A 133 -36.66 0.91 -2.75
N ILE A 134 -37.07 2.14 -2.41
CA ILE A 134 -38.12 2.37 -1.40
C ILE A 134 -39.45 1.74 -1.83
N GLU A 135 -39.83 1.90 -3.09
CA GLU A 135 -41.09 1.33 -3.60
C GLU A 135 -41.05 -0.21 -3.63
N MET A 136 -39.90 -0.79 -3.99
CA MET A 136 -39.70 -2.24 -3.90
C MET A 136 -39.83 -2.74 -2.45
N ILE A 137 -39.26 -2.02 -1.48
CA ILE A 137 -39.39 -2.35 -0.06
C ILE A 137 -40.86 -2.28 0.38
N ARG A 138 -41.59 -1.23 0.00
CA ARG A 138 -43.04 -1.11 0.30
C ARG A 138 -43.83 -2.28 -0.27
N HIS A 139 -43.55 -2.67 -1.50
CA HIS A 139 -44.22 -3.81 -2.13
C HIS A 139 -43.98 -5.11 -1.34
N ILE A 140 -42.73 -5.41 -1.01
CA ILE A 140 -42.35 -6.59 -0.22
C ILE A 140 -43.07 -6.57 1.13
N VAL A 141 -43.05 -5.43 1.83
CA VAL A 141 -43.68 -5.28 3.15
C VAL A 141 -45.19 -5.48 3.07
N ARG A 142 -45.87 -4.94 2.06
CA ARG A 142 -47.31 -5.13 1.85
C ARG A 142 -47.68 -6.57 1.54
N VAL A 143 -46.89 -7.25 0.71
CA VAL A 143 -47.11 -8.68 0.39
C VAL A 143 -46.95 -9.54 1.65
N LYS A 144 -45.89 -9.31 2.42
CA LYS A 144 -45.67 -10.01 3.69
C LYS A 144 -46.81 -9.77 4.69
N HIS A 145 -47.25 -8.52 4.81
CA HIS A 145 -48.41 -8.18 5.64
C HIS A 145 -49.67 -8.93 5.22
N ALA A 146 -49.97 -8.95 3.92
CA ALA A 146 -51.14 -9.64 3.37
C ALA A 146 -51.08 -11.16 3.59
N ASN A 147 -49.87 -11.74 3.60
CA ASN A 147 -49.63 -13.15 3.92
C ASN A 147 -49.66 -13.46 5.42
N GLY A 148 -49.86 -12.46 6.30
CA GLY A 148 -49.86 -12.64 7.75
C GLY A 148 -48.48 -12.85 8.37
N GLU A 149 -47.41 -12.53 7.64
CA GLU A 149 -46.04 -12.61 8.15
C GLU A 149 -45.72 -11.45 9.09
N GLU A 150 -44.90 -11.71 10.12
CA GLU A 150 -44.45 -10.69 11.06
C GLU A 150 -43.50 -9.70 10.39
N ILE A 151 -43.80 -8.40 10.53
CA ILE A 151 -42.98 -7.31 9.97
C ILE A 151 -42.17 -6.68 11.09
N GLN A 152 -40.84 -6.69 10.95
CA GLN A 152 -39.96 -6.05 11.90
C GLN A 152 -40.29 -4.54 12.01
N GLY A 153 -40.27 -3.99 13.23
CA GLY A 153 -40.72 -2.63 13.53
C GLY A 153 -40.06 -1.51 12.70
N LEU A 154 -38.84 -1.73 12.20
CA LEU A 154 -38.14 -0.79 11.32
C LEU A 154 -38.81 -0.63 9.94
N TYR A 155 -39.58 -1.62 9.50
CA TYR A 155 -40.24 -1.66 8.20
C TYR A 155 -41.74 -1.33 8.25
N THR A 156 -42.34 -1.22 9.44
CA THR A 156 -43.75 -0.82 9.62
C THR A 156 -44.05 0.53 8.97
N LYS A 157 -43.06 1.43 8.92
CA LYS A 157 -43.15 2.74 8.25
C LYS A 157 -43.37 2.68 6.73
N TYR A 158 -43.23 1.49 6.11
CA TYR A 158 -43.46 1.28 4.67
C TYR A 158 -44.82 0.62 4.38
N LEU A 159 -45.67 0.41 5.39
CA LEU A 159 -47.04 -0.07 5.18
C LEU A 159 -47.98 1.03 4.67
N TYR A 160 -47.79 2.26 5.15
CA TYR A 160 -48.62 3.43 4.86
C TYR A 160 -47.98 4.33 3.79
#